data_AF-A0A4R1QS34-F1
#
_entry.id   AF-A0A4R1QS34-F1
#
_cell.length_a   1.000
_cell.length_b   1.000
_cell.length_c   1.000
_cell.angle_alpha   90.00
_cell.angle_beta   90.00
_cell.angle_gamma   90.00
#
_symmetry.space_group_name_H-M   'P 1'
#
loop_
_entity.id
_entity.type
_entity.pdbx_description
1 polymer ?
#
loop_
_entity_poly.entity_id
_entity_poly.type
_entity_poly.pdbx_seq_one_letter_code
_entity_poly.pdbx_strand_id
1 'polypeptide(L)'
;MKRRIVIGMSGASGAPLTIELLKQLQKYKESLEVHLIVTKGAEMTLSQETGATLDELGHLATVVHDNRNVGAGPASGSFQTIGMIVIPCSVKTLAGIVSGYSDNLLLRAADVTLKERRSLVLVVRECPLGTIHLRNMLEASRLGAVVIPPVLSYYNHPETVEDCNRHVIGKVLDQFGLEGEGYKRWAGMEDMGEEKRSKDISFRIVHNLMGRDISAKVTVLAHGMSVLLTGGEVPHVGAVSLADEAGQIRTIGLDGHKEQVVGERWAGELYRIKKEPVSVTAGIHYDKLTKEQIEYVVNEMNEMLEEVKSILLKHQSDLGGSCLERDYTMERGVIQI
;
A
#
# COMPACT_ATOMS: atom_id res chain seq x y z
N MET A 1 34.96 13.54 16.22
CA MET A 1 34.03 14.23 17.13
C MET A 1 32.80 13.37 17.33
N LYS A 2 32.21 13.34 18.54
CA LYS A 2 30.93 12.65 18.76
C LYS A 2 29.84 13.35 17.95
N ARG A 3 28.93 12.57 17.37
CA ARG A 3 27.71 13.09 16.71
C ARG A 3 26.78 13.62 17.80
N ARG A 4 25.89 14.56 17.48
CA ARG A 4 24.92 15.12 18.44
C ARG A 4 23.51 14.93 17.96
N ILE A 5 22.59 14.54 18.83
CA ILE A 5 21.15 14.49 18.54
C ILE A 5 20.39 15.29 19.59
N VAL A 6 19.35 16.01 19.15
CA VAL A 6 18.46 16.75 20.06
C VAL A 6 17.21 15.92 20.30
N ILE A 7 16.84 15.74 21.57
CA ILE A 7 15.60 15.08 21.97
C ILE A 7 14.73 16.13 22.67
N GLY A 8 13.58 16.42 22.08
CA GLY A 8 12.56 17.30 22.65
C GLY A 8 11.44 16.47 23.26
N MET A 9 11.12 16.69 24.53
CA MET A 9 9.94 16.11 25.17
C MET A 9 8.89 17.19 25.38
N SER A 10 7.69 17.00 24.83
CA SER A 10 6.58 17.95 24.93
C SER A 10 5.37 17.39 25.67
N GLY A 11 4.47 18.26 26.14
CA GLY A 11 3.33 17.90 26.99
C GLY A 11 2.20 17.16 26.26
N ALA A 12 2.47 15.94 25.83
CA ALA A 12 1.47 14.95 25.43
C ALA A 12 1.75 13.65 26.18
N SER A 13 0.70 12.86 26.44
CA SER A 13 0.83 11.49 26.93
C SER A 13 1.77 10.66 26.07
N GLY A 14 2.52 9.75 26.70
CA GLY A 14 3.55 8.93 26.06
C GLY A 14 4.95 9.14 26.67
N ALA A 15 5.05 9.56 27.93
CA ALA A 15 6.34 9.67 28.63
C ALA A 15 7.18 8.37 28.62
N PRO A 16 6.60 7.16 28.75
CA PRO A 16 7.34 5.91 28.61
C PRO A 16 8.13 5.79 27.30
N LEU A 17 7.63 6.34 26.19
CA LEU A 17 8.34 6.34 24.90
C LEU A 17 9.64 7.14 24.97
N THR A 18 9.63 8.27 25.67
CA THR A 18 10.83 9.11 25.83
C THR A 18 11.88 8.39 26.67
N ILE A 19 11.44 7.78 27.78
CA ILE A 19 12.32 7.00 28.66
C ILE A 19 12.94 5.84 27.87
N GLU A 20 12.13 5.09 27.13
CA GLU A 20 12.62 3.96 26.31
C GLU A 20 13.61 4.44 25.23
N LEU A 21 13.31 5.54 24.53
CA LEU A 21 14.24 6.11 23.55
C LEU A 21 15.59 6.46 24.20
N LEU A 22 15.58 7.19 25.32
CA LEU A 22 16.81 7.61 25.99
C LEU A 22 17.60 6.41 26.53
N LYS A 23 16.92 5.39 27.07
CA LYS A 23 17.55 4.12 27.48
C LYS A 23 18.26 3.45 26.30
N GLN A 24 17.60 3.30 25.15
CA GLN A 24 18.23 2.69 23.97
C GLN A 24 19.40 3.53 23.43
N LEU A 25 19.30 4.86 23.49
CA LEU A 25 20.38 5.75 23.05
C LEU A 25 21.64 5.65 23.91
N GLN A 26 21.56 5.17 25.16
CA GLN A 26 22.73 4.91 26.00
C GLN A 26 23.70 3.89 25.37
N LYS A 27 23.21 2.97 24.53
CA LYS A 27 24.06 2.04 23.76
C LYS A 27 25.05 2.77 22.84
N TYR A 28 24.73 4.01 22.45
CA TYR A 28 25.53 4.82 21.53
C TYR A 28 26.36 5.92 22.22
N LYS A 29 26.42 5.96 23.57
CA LYS A 29 27.04 7.04 24.36
C LYS A 29 28.50 7.36 24.02
N GLU A 30 29.24 6.39 23.50
CA GLU A 30 30.65 6.60 23.07
C GLU A 30 30.75 7.40 21.77
N SER A 31 29.72 7.38 20.94
CA SER A 31 29.71 8.00 19.61
C SER A 31 28.68 9.12 19.42
N LEU A 32 27.72 9.23 20.35
CA LEU A 32 26.55 10.12 20.25
C LEU A 32 26.34 10.88 21.57
N GLU A 33 26.26 12.21 21.49
CA GLU A 33 25.83 13.09 22.58
C GLU A 33 24.33 13.39 22.43
N VAL A 34 23.59 13.15 23.51
CA VAL A 34 22.13 13.35 23.56
C VAL A 34 21.83 14.65 24.31
N HIS A 35 21.23 15.61 23.60
CA HIS A 35 20.81 16.89 24.16
C HIS A 35 19.31 16.90 24.40
N LEU A 36 18.90 16.85 25.66
CA LEU A 36 17.50 16.79 26.07
C LEU A 36 16.95 18.19 26.34
N ILE A 37 15.76 18.47 25.81
CA ILE A 37 14.97 19.68 26.09
C ILE A 37 13.57 19.24 26.50
N VAL A 38 13.11 19.65 27.68
CA VAL A 38 11.80 19.23 28.22
C VAL A 38 10.93 20.46 28.48
N THR A 39 9.73 20.48 27.91
CA THR A 39 8.76 21.56 28.21
C THR A 39 8.14 21.39 29.59
N LYS A 40 7.60 22.47 30.18
CA LYS A 40 6.94 22.37 31.49
C LYS A 40 5.76 21.38 31.50
N GLY A 41 4.99 21.34 30.42
CA GLY A 41 3.90 20.36 30.27
C GLY A 41 4.40 18.93 30.21
N ALA A 42 5.55 18.68 29.56
CA ALA A 42 6.16 17.35 29.50
C ALA A 42 6.65 16.88 30.87
N GLU A 43 7.24 17.76 31.68
CA GLU A 43 7.66 17.45 33.05
C GLU A 43 6.48 16.99 33.92
N MET A 44 5.32 17.66 33.79
CA MET A 44 4.10 17.26 34.48
C MET A 44 3.60 15.89 34.01
N THR A 45 3.58 15.65 32.69
CA THR A 45 3.17 14.35 32.13
C THR A 45 4.11 13.22 32.51
N LEU A 46 5.43 13.45 32.53
CA LEU A 46 6.42 12.49 32.99
C LEU A 46 6.12 12.00 34.41
N SER A 47 5.96 12.95 35.34
CA SER A 47 5.65 12.63 36.73
C SER A 47 4.32 11.89 36.87
N GLN A 48 3.29 12.32 36.14
CA GLN A 48 1.97 11.70 36.20
C GLN A 48 1.94 10.27 35.64
N GLU A 49 2.65 10.00 34.54
CA GLU A 49 2.55 8.72 33.84
C GLU A 49 3.52 7.66 34.33
N THR A 50 4.66 8.07 34.89
CA THR A 50 5.74 7.12 35.23
C THR A 50 6.24 7.27 36.67
N GLY A 51 5.80 8.30 37.40
CA GLY A 51 6.34 8.65 38.72
C GLY A 51 7.77 9.22 38.67
N ALA A 52 8.37 9.35 37.49
CA ALA A 52 9.74 9.78 37.33
C ALA A 52 9.87 11.31 37.38
N THR A 53 11.02 11.78 37.81
CA THR A 53 11.39 13.19 37.85
C THR A 53 12.22 13.59 36.62
N LEU A 54 12.31 14.90 36.37
CA LEU A 54 13.17 15.44 35.32
C LEU A 54 14.65 15.10 35.54
N ASP A 55 15.07 15.02 36.80
CA ASP A 55 16.45 14.68 37.17
C ASP A 55 16.79 13.22 36.80
N GLU A 56 15.90 12.28 37.15
CA GLU A 56 16.02 10.87 36.76
C GLU A 56 16.02 10.68 35.24
N LEU A 57 15.17 11.41 34.51
CA LEU A 57 15.17 11.40 33.05
C LEU A 57 16.48 12.00 32.50
N GLY A 58 16.98 13.06 33.13
CA GLY A 58 18.21 13.75 32.77
C GLY A 58 19.45 12.88 32.86
N HIS A 59 19.50 11.90 33.78
CA HIS A 59 20.57 10.91 33.85
C HIS A 59 20.68 10.01 32.61
N LEU A 60 19.62 9.92 31.80
CA LEU A 60 19.61 9.19 30.54
C LEU A 60 20.05 10.05 29.34
N ALA A 61 20.39 11.32 29.54
CA ALA A 61 20.89 12.24 28.52
C ALA A 61 22.32 12.71 28.82
N THR A 62 23.03 13.20 27.80
CA THR A 62 24.39 13.77 27.98
C THR A 62 24.31 15.19 28.51
N VAL A 63 23.33 15.98 28.04
CA VAL A 63 23.12 17.37 28.45
C VAL A 63 21.61 17.63 28.52
N VAL A 64 21.16 18.26 29.59
CA VAL A 64 19.79 18.76 29.73
C VAL A 64 19.82 20.29 29.61
N HIS A 65 19.01 20.85 28.71
CA HIS A 65 18.91 22.30 28.51
C HIS A 65 17.62 22.85 29.14
N ASP A 66 17.70 24.04 29.74
CA ASP A 66 16.51 24.80 30.14
C ASP A 66 15.74 25.21 28.88
N ASN A 67 14.47 24.81 28.77
CA ASN A 67 13.62 25.13 27.63
C ASN A 67 13.40 26.64 27.42
N ARG A 68 13.63 27.46 28.45
CA ARG A 68 13.55 28.94 28.34
C ARG A 68 14.85 29.56 27.82
N ASN A 69 15.96 28.82 27.83
CA ASN A 69 17.25 29.32 27.39
C ASN A 69 17.38 29.23 25.86
N VAL A 70 16.75 30.17 25.16
CA VAL A 70 16.85 30.30 23.69
C VAL A 70 18.25 30.71 23.20
N GLY A 71 19.21 30.94 24.09
CA GLY A 71 20.63 31.15 23.76
C GLY A 71 21.48 29.87 23.82
N ALA A 72 20.90 28.73 24.18
CA ALA A 72 21.62 27.45 24.26
C ALA A 72 22.08 26.96 22.87
N GLY A 73 23.08 26.08 22.85
CA GLY A 73 23.66 25.52 21.61
C GLY A 73 22.64 25.12 20.53
N PRO A 74 21.62 24.30 20.85
CA PRO A 74 20.60 23.87 19.87
C PRO A 74 19.82 25.00 19.19
N ALA A 75 19.86 26.24 19.71
CA ALA A 75 19.20 27.40 19.10
C ALA A 75 19.98 28.02 17.92
N SER A 76 21.18 27.52 17.61
CA SER A 76 22.05 28.01 16.53
C SER A 76 22.28 26.95 15.45
N GLY A 77 22.23 27.37 14.18
CA GLY A 77 22.56 26.50 13.05
C GLY A 77 24.02 26.01 13.06
N SER A 78 24.94 26.81 13.59
CA SER A 78 26.35 26.42 13.73
C SER A 78 26.56 25.29 14.75
N PHE A 79 25.58 25.03 15.62
CA PHE A 79 25.59 23.87 16.50
C PHE A 79 25.22 22.61 15.70
N GLN A 80 26.23 21.88 15.24
CA GLN A 80 26.04 20.73 14.36
C GLN A 80 25.41 19.55 15.11
N THR A 81 24.27 19.08 14.59
CA THR A 81 23.52 17.91 15.05
C THR A 81 23.19 17.03 13.84
N ILE A 82 22.97 15.74 14.07
CA ILE A 82 22.46 14.82 13.03
C ILE A 82 20.96 15.02 12.80
N GLY A 83 20.30 15.74 13.71
CA GLY A 83 18.89 16.12 13.63
C GLY A 83 18.25 16.18 15.01
N MET A 84 16.92 16.07 15.04
CA MET A 84 16.10 16.22 16.23
C MET A 84 14.93 15.25 16.23
N ILE A 85 14.61 14.71 17.41
CA ILE A 85 13.41 13.91 17.66
C ILE A 85 12.55 14.66 18.68
N VAL A 86 11.27 14.89 18.40
CA VAL A 86 10.30 15.36 19.40
C VAL A 86 9.39 14.21 19.79
N ILE A 87 9.53 13.71 21.02
CA ILE A 87 8.81 12.54 21.53
C ILE A 87 8.46 12.70 23.02
N PRO A 88 7.19 12.47 23.40
CA PRO A 88 6.03 12.66 22.52
C PRO A 88 5.95 14.12 22.03
N CYS A 89 5.38 14.31 20.84
CA CYS A 89 5.08 15.62 20.26
C CYS A 89 3.60 15.97 20.46
N SER A 90 3.30 17.00 21.24
CA SER A 90 1.95 17.50 21.45
C SER A 90 1.47 18.30 20.25
N VAL A 91 0.15 18.37 20.06
CA VAL A 91 -0.45 19.17 18.98
C VAL A 91 -0.12 20.66 19.09
N LYS A 92 0.07 21.19 20.31
CA LYS A 92 0.56 22.55 20.56
C LYS A 92 1.98 22.73 20.02
N THR A 93 2.87 21.78 20.30
CA THR A 93 4.26 21.82 19.83
C THR A 93 4.34 21.70 18.32
N LEU A 94 3.57 20.76 17.74
CA LEU A 94 3.44 20.61 16.29
C LEU A 94 2.99 21.92 15.63
N ALA A 95 1.96 22.59 16.18
CA ALA A 95 1.50 23.88 15.66
C ALA A 95 2.58 24.97 15.76
N GLY A 96 3.33 25.02 16.86
CA GLY A 96 4.46 25.94 17.04
C GLY A 96 5.56 25.72 16.01
N ILE A 97 5.93 24.46 15.75
CA ILE A 97 6.95 24.10 14.74
C ILE A 97 6.49 24.52 13.35
N VAL A 98 5.27 24.15 12.95
CA VAL A 98 4.73 24.43 11.61
C VAL A 98 4.58 25.94 11.35
N SER A 99 4.22 26.71 12.36
CA SER A 99 4.09 28.17 12.25
C SER A 99 5.44 28.91 12.29
N GLY A 100 6.54 28.23 12.59
CA GLY A 100 7.85 28.86 12.82
C GLY A 100 7.91 29.70 14.11
N TYR A 101 6.92 29.56 15.01
CA TYR A 101 6.84 30.35 16.23
C TYR A 101 7.81 29.82 17.28
N SER A 102 9.06 30.30 17.22
CA SER A 102 10.19 29.83 18.04
C SER A 102 10.25 30.48 19.44
N ASP A 103 9.15 30.40 20.21
CA ASP A 103 9.02 31.09 21.51
C ASP A 103 9.81 30.46 22.67
N ASN A 104 10.31 29.24 22.48
CA ASN A 104 11.09 28.48 23.44
C ASN A 104 12.18 27.66 22.74
N LEU A 105 13.12 27.12 23.53
CA LEU A 105 14.28 26.40 23.00
C LEU A 105 13.89 25.16 22.19
N LEU A 106 12.87 24.39 22.59
CA LEU A 106 12.42 23.22 21.82
C LEU A 106 11.94 23.64 20.42
N LEU A 107 11.05 24.64 20.35
CA LEU A 107 10.54 25.14 19.07
C LEU A 107 11.66 25.75 18.22
N ARG A 108 12.57 26.51 18.86
CA ARG A 108 13.73 27.09 18.18
C ARG A 108 14.70 26.03 17.66
N ALA A 109 14.96 24.96 18.41
CA ALA A 109 15.80 23.86 17.96
C ALA A 109 15.17 23.10 16.78
N ALA A 110 13.85 22.95 16.75
CA ALA A 110 13.13 22.36 15.62
C ALA A 110 13.20 23.26 14.38
N ASP A 111 13.00 24.57 14.52
CA ASP A 111 13.17 25.56 13.46
C ASP A 111 14.60 25.54 12.89
N VAL A 112 15.62 25.50 13.76
CA VAL A 112 17.01 25.32 13.36
C VAL A 112 17.23 24.00 12.62
N THR A 113 16.62 22.91 13.08
CA THR A 113 16.74 21.60 12.43
C THR A 113 16.19 21.65 11.00
N LEU A 114 15.01 22.24 10.81
CA LEU A 114 14.37 22.39 9.50
C LEU A 114 15.16 23.31 8.56
N LYS A 115 15.54 24.52 9.01
CA LYS A 115 16.23 25.49 8.15
C LYS A 115 17.62 25.00 7.71
N GLU A 116 18.28 24.20 8.54
CA GLU A 116 19.57 23.55 8.23
C GLU A 116 19.41 22.23 7.45
N ARG A 117 18.17 21.88 7.06
CA ARG A 117 17.81 20.66 6.31
C ARG A 117 18.31 19.36 6.98
N ARG A 118 18.20 19.30 8.30
CA ARG A 118 18.51 18.11 9.10
C ARG A 118 17.24 17.31 9.37
N SER A 119 17.38 16.03 9.67
CA SER A 119 16.24 15.17 9.97
C SER A 119 15.50 15.66 11.23
N LEU A 120 14.21 15.97 11.09
CA LEU A 120 13.31 16.25 12.21
C LEU A 120 12.25 15.16 12.27
N VAL A 121 12.20 14.39 13.36
CA VAL A 121 11.17 13.36 13.59
C VAL A 121 10.18 13.84 14.65
N LEU A 122 8.89 13.80 14.33
CA LEU A 122 7.80 14.24 15.22
C LEU A 122 6.93 13.04 15.59
N VAL A 123 6.99 12.63 16.85
CA VAL A 123 6.18 11.53 17.39
C VAL A 123 4.86 12.08 17.92
N VAL A 124 3.99 12.51 17.00
CA VAL A 124 2.75 13.22 17.33
C VAL A 124 1.77 12.28 18.04
N ARG A 125 1.37 12.63 19.28
CA ARG A 125 0.43 11.82 20.07
C ARG A 125 -0.87 12.58 20.34
N GLU A 126 -1.93 12.19 19.64
CA GLU A 126 -3.30 12.64 19.89
C GLU A 126 -4.32 11.65 19.30
N CYS A 127 -5.50 11.52 19.92
CA CYS A 127 -6.63 10.76 19.37
C CYS A 127 -7.95 11.19 20.06
N PRO A 128 -9.02 11.53 19.32
CA PRO A 128 -9.14 11.58 17.86
C PRO A 128 -8.41 12.78 17.22
N LEU A 129 -8.14 12.69 15.92
CA LEU A 129 -7.48 13.76 15.17
C LEU A 129 -8.52 14.71 14.56
N GLY A 130 -8.48 15.99 14.97
CA GLY A 130 -9.23 17.05 14.31
C GLY A 130 -8.54 17.56 13.03
N THR A 131 -9.29 18.29 12.20
CA THR A 131 -8.79 18.87 10.93
C THR A 131 -7.53 19.71 11.11
N ILE A 132 -7.43 20.48 12.21
CA ILE A 132 -6.24 21.30 12.50
C ILE A 132 -5.01 20.41 12.75
N HIS A 133 -5.18 19.28 13.44
CA HIS A 133 -4.09 18.35 13.72
C HIS A 133 -3.57 17.74 12.41
N LEU A 134 -4.48 17.25 11.56
CA LEU A 134 -4.16 16.67 10.25
C LEU A 134 -3.47 17.68 9.33
N ARG A 135 -4.01 18.92 9.25
CA ARG A 135 -3.41 19.99 8.45
C ARG A 135 -1.98 20.30 8.92
N ASN A 136 -1.76 20.41 10.23
CA ASN A 136 -0.44 20.70 10.75
C ASN A 136 0.53 19.52 10.56
N MET A 137 0.07 18.26 10.67
CA MET A 137 0.91 17.09 10.35
C MET A 137 1.28 17.04 8.87
N LEU A 138 0.34 17.35 7.98
CA LEU A 138 0.60 17.47 6.53
C LEU A 138 1.64 18.56 6.26
N GLU A 139 1.50 19.73 6.87
CA GLU A 139 2.42 20.83 6.65
C GLU A 139 3.81 20.54 7.22
N ALA A 140 3.91 19.94 8.40
CA ALA A 140 5.19 19.48 8.94
C ALA A 140 5.89 18.50 7.99
N SER A 141 5.12 17.57 7.40
CA SER A 141 5.63 16.64 6.38
C SER A 141 6.15 17.37 5.14
N ARG A 142 5.42 18.37 4.63
CA ARG A 142 5.84 19.20 3.49
C ARG A 142 7.11 20.01 3.77
N LEU A 143 7.32 20.44 5.02
CA LEU A 143 8.53 21.12 5.46
C LEU A 143 9.74 20.18 5.59
N GLY A 144 9.55 18.87 5.41
CA GLY A 144 10.61 17.85 5.48
C GLY A 144 10.73 17.14 6.82
N ALA A 145 9.80 17.37 7.76
CA ALA A 145 9.74 16.60 8.99
C ALA A 145 9.11 15.22 8.74
N VAL A 146 9.61 14.19 9.41
CA VAL A 146 9.00 12.86 9.40
C VAL A 146 8.00 12.78 10.55
N VAL A 147 6.73 12.53 10.24
CA VAL A 147 5.68 12.39 11.25
C VAL A 147 5.48 10.91 11.54
N ILE A 148 5.79 10.48 12.76
CA ILE A 148 5.67 9.08 13.22
C ILE A 148 4.75 9.04 14.44
N PRO A 149 3.42 9.06 14.29
CA PRO A 149 2.53 8.89 15.43
C PRO A 149 2.79 7.52 16.09
N PRO A 150 2.67 7.38 17.42
CA PRO A 150 2.92 6.13 18.12
C PRO A 150 1.75 5.13 17.94
N VAL A 151 1.52 4.70 16.71
CA VAL A 151 0.49 3.72 16.34
C VAL A 151 1.06 2.31 16.50
N LEU A 152 0.30 1.46 17.19
CA LEU A 152 0.71 0.09 17.47
C LEU A 152 0.78 -0.75 16.19
N SER A 153 1.77 -1.64 16.14
CA SER A 153 1.88 -2.68 15.11
C SER A 153 1.63 -4.03 15.77
N TYR A 154 0.95 -4.94 15.07
CA TYR A 154 0.62 -6.29 15.58
C TYR A 154 1.34 -7.42 14.85
N TYR A 155 1.93 -7.14 13.69
CA TYR A 155 2.65 -8.16 12.90
C TYR A 155 3.91 -8.69 13.61
N ASN A 156 4.41 -7.96 14.60
CA ASN A 156 5.54 -8.36 15.43
C ASN A 156 5.12 -9.22 16.64
N HIS A 157 3.82 -9.50 16.78
CA HIS A 157 3.20 -10.23 17.89
C HIS A 157 3.67 -9.71 19.25
N PRO A 158 3.38 -8.44 19.61
CA PRO A 158 3.79 -7.88 20.89
C PRO A 158 3.05 -8.58 22.03
N GLU A 159 3.76 -8.93 23.11
CA GLU A 159 3.19 -9.54 24.30
C GLU A 159 2.94 -8.49 25.40
N THR A 160 3.70 -7.40 25.37
CA THR A 160 3.70 -6.34 26.38
C THR A 160 3.54 -4.95 25.77
N VAL A 161 3.19 -3.97 26.62
CA VAL A 161 3.17 -2.55 26.23
C VAL A 161 4.60 -2.06 25.93
N GLU A 162 5.58 -2.62 26.61
CA GLU A 162 6.99 -2.38 26.39
C GLU A 162 7.43 -2.82 24.98
N ASP A 163 6.95 -3.96 24.49
CA ASP A 163 7.22 -4.41 23.10
C ASP A 163 6.66 -3.43 22.07
N CYS A 164 5.45 -2.92 22.35
CA CYS A 164 4.82 -1.88 21.54
C CYS A 164 5.67 -0.60 21.50
N ASN A 165 6.13 -0.15 22.66
CA ASN A 165 6.99 1.03 22.78
C ASN A 165 8.31 0.85 22.04
N ARG A 166 9.01 -0.27 22.27
CA ARG A 166 10.26 -0.63 21.59
C ARG A 166 10.10 -0.64 20.07
N HIS A 167 8.97 -1.14 19.57
CA HIS A 167 8.71 -1.15 18.13
C HIS A 167 8.58 0.26 17.53
N VAL A 168 7.86 1.16 18.21
CA VAL A 168 7.75 2.58 17.80
C VAL A 168 9.12 3.25 17.86
N ILE A 169 9.88 3.05 18.95
CA ILE A 169 11.24 3.59 19.11
C ILE A 169 12.17 3.07 18.01
N GLY A 170 12.05 1.81 17.62
CA GLY A 170 12.73 1.25 16.47
C GLY A 170 12.52 2.04 15.18
N LYS A 171 11.26 2.36 14.84
CA LYS A 171 10.94 3.18 13.65
C LYS A 171 11.49 4.60 13.75
N VAL A 172 11.53 5.18 14.95
CA VAL A 172 12.09 6.52 15.21
C VAL A 172 13.61 6.52 15.03
N LEU A 173 14.31 5.55 15.62
CA LEU A 173 15.77 5.40 15.52
C LEU A 173 16.24 5.08 14.10
N ASP A 174 15.43 4.33 13.33
CA ASP A 174 15.72 3.99 11.94
C ASP A 174 15.88 5.22 11.04
N GLN A 175 15.18 6.33 11.33
CA GLN A 175 15.31 7.60 10.61
C GLN A 175 16.71 8.24 10.72
N PHE A 176 17.52 7.80 11.70
CA PHE A 176 18.88 8.26 11.93
C PHE A 176 19.93 7.18 11.63
N GLY A 177 19.51 6.04 11.05
CA GLY A 177 20.37 4.87 10.86
C GLY A 177 20.88 4.28 12.17
N LEU A 178 20.09 4.40 13.25
CA LEU A 178 20.39 3.80 14.55
C LEU A 178 19.52 2.55 14.72
N GLU A 179 20.13 1.45 15.17
CA GLU A 179 19.41 0.21 15.44
C GLU A 179 18.66 0.31 16.77
N GLY A 180 17.34 0.11 16.74
CA GLY A 180 16.50 0.04 17.92
C GLY A 180 16.41 -1.37 18.51
N GLU A 181 16.45 -1.47 19.83
CA GLU A 181 16.27 -2.72 20.56
C GLU A 181 14.82 -3.18 20.46
N GLY A 182 14.60 -4.47 20.18
CA GLY A 182 13.26 -5.05 20.02
C GLY A 182 12.55 -4.67 18.70
N TYR A 183 13.22 -3.92 17.81
CA TYR A 183 12.66 -3.55 16.52
C TYR A 183 12.74 -4.73 15.52
N LYS A 184 11.59 -5.36 15.26
CA LYS A 184 11.45 -6.37 14.21
C LYS A 184 11.19 -5.70 12.86
N ARG A 185 12.18 -5.71 11.97
CA ARG A 185 11.99 -5.28 10.56
C ARG A 185 11.08 -6.27 9.86
N TRP A 186 10.16 -5.74 9.06
CA TRP A 186 9.31 -6.56 8.21
C TRP A 186 10.14 -7.12 7.05
N ALA A 187 10.19 -8.44 6.91
CA ALA A 187 10.93 -9.14 5.86
C ALA A 187 10.04 -9.59 4.68
N GLY A 188 8.77 -9.20 4.68
CA GLY A 188 7.73 -9.82 3.87
C GLY A 188 6.96 -10.87 4.68
N MET A 189 5.81 -11.29 4.17
CA MET A 189 5.25 -12.57 4.60
C MET A 189 6.11 -13.63 3.91
N GLU A 190 6.70 -14.55 4.67
CA GLU A 190 7.01 -15.86 4.09
C GLU A 190 5.70 -16.34 3.47
N ASP A 191 5.75 -16.88 2.24
CA ASP A 191 4.58 -17.49 1.60
C ASP A 191 4.08 -18.62 2.51
N MET A 192 3.21 -18.26 3.45
CA MET A 192 2.36 -19.15 4.21
C MET A 192 1.50 -19.78 3.13
N GLY A 193 1.94 -20.96 2.71
CA GLY A 193 1.69 -21.52 1.39
C GLY A 193 0.30 -21.24 0.89
N GLU A 194 0.22 -20.73 -0.35
CA GLU A 194 -0.98 -20.57 -1.16
C GLU A 194 -2.18 -21.33 -0.60
N GLU A 195 -2.93 -20.71 0.33
CA GLU A 195 -4.26 -21.16 0.67
C GLU A 195 -5.11 -20.90 -0.58
N LYS A 196 -5.15 -21.92 -1.45
CA LYS A 196 -6.00 -22.10 -2.64
C LYS A 196 -6.72 -20.81 -3.06
N ARG A 197 -5.97 -19.86 -3.65
CA ARG A 197 -6.59 -19.04 -4.68
C ARG A 197 -7.07 -20.05 -5.72
N SER A 198 -8.39 -20.15 -5.91
CA SER A 198 -8.95 -20.76 -7.11
C SER A 198 -8.21 -20.11 -8.28
N LYS A 199 -7.24 -20.81 -8.88
CA LYS A 199 -6.52 -20.28 -10.02
C LYS A 199 -7.56 -20.08 -11.12
N ASP A 200 -7.81 -18.84 -11.50
CA ASP A 200 -8.68 -18.54 -12.62
C ASP A 200 -8.07 -19.24 -13.85
N ILE A 201 -8.80 -20.20 -14.42
CA ILE A 201 -8.33 -20.92 -15.60
C ILE A 201 -8.53 -19.98 -16.78
N SER A 202 -7.43 -19.51 -17.39
CA SER A 202 -7.49 -18.68 -18.58
C SER A 202 -6.81 -19.35 -19.76
N PHE A 203 -7.44 -19.29 -20.93
CA PHE A 203 -6.87 -19.79 -22.18
C PHE A 203 -7.29 -18.90 -23.34
N ARG A 204 -6.54 -19.00 -24.45
CA ARG A 204 -6.79 -18.22 -25.67
C ARG A 204 -6.73 -19.13 -26.88
N ILE A 205 -7.77 -19.08 -27.70
CA ILE A 205 -7.75 -19.67 -29.04
C ILE A 205 -7.61 -18.56 -30.09
N VAL A 206 -6.92 -18.86 -31.19
CA VAL A 206 -6.69 -17.91 -32.28
C VAL A 206 -6.95 -18.63 -33.61
N HIS A 207 -7.82 -18.05 -34.43
CA HIS A 207 -8.08 -18.50 -35.79
C HIS A 207 -7.62 -17.42 -36.77
N ASN A 208 -7.05 -17.83 -37.90
CA ASN A 208 -6.74 -16.91 -38.99
C ASN A 208 -7.92 -16.88 -39.96
N LEU A 209 -8.59 -15.74 -40.04
CA LEU A 209 -9.74 -15.52 -40.90
C LEU A 209 -9.45 -14.40 -41.89
N MET A 210 -9.49 -14.73 -43.18
CA MET A 210 -9.23 -13.78 -44.27
C MET A 210 -7.88 -13.06 -44.14
N GLY A 211 -6.85 -13.76 -43.64
CA GLY A 211 -5.50 -13.21 -43.45
C GLY A 211 -5.33 -12.36 -42.18
N ARG A 212 -6.31 -12.34 -41.29
CA ARG A 212 -6.26 -11.62 -40.00
C ARG A 212 -6.60 -12.56 -38.86
N ASP A 213 -6.01 -12.33 -37.70
CA ASP A 213 -6.28 -13.15 -36.53
C ASP A 213 -7.56 -12.68 -35.83
N ILE A 214 -8.40 -13.66 -35.49
CA ILE A 214 -9.48 -13.53 -34.53
C ILE A 214 -9.15 -14.41 -33.34
N SER A 215 -9.32 -13.87 -32.15
CA SER A 215 -9.02 -14.57 -30.92
C SER A 215 -10.18 -14.54 -29.94
N ALA A 216 -10.36 -15.64 -29.24
CA ALA A 216 -11.23 -15.74 -28.09
C ALA A 216 -10.38 -16.02 -26.86
N LYS A 217 -10.30 -15.07 -25.94
CA LYS A 217 -9.71 -15.26 -24.62
C LYS A 217 -10.82 -15.59 -23.64
N VAL A 218 -10.72 -16.74 -22.98
CA VAL A 218 -11.69 -17.22 -22.00
C VAL A 218 -11.02 -17.23 -20.64
N THR A 219 -11.64 -16.60 -19.66
CA THR A 219 -11.24 -16.62 -18.25
C THR A 219 -12.39 -17.23 -17.45
N VAL A 220 -12.12 -18.37 -16.82
CA VAL A 220 -13.08 -19.03 -15.93
C VAL A 220 -12.80 -18.60 -14.50
N LEU A 221 -13.80 -17.96 -13.89
CA LEU A 221 -13.73 -17.42 -12.53
C LEU A 221 -14.28 -18.45 -11.54
N ALA A 222 -14.06 -18.19 -10.24
CA ALA A 222 -14.68 -18.96 -9.16
C ALA A 222 -16.23 -18.98 -9.26
N HIS A 223 -16.84 -17.87 -9.70
CA HIS A 223 -18.28 -17.74 -9.94
C HIS A 223 -18.52 -17.01 -11.27
N GLY A 224 -18.63 -17.77 -12.35
CA GLY A 224 -18.87 -17.27 -13.69
C GLY A 224 -17.71 -17.41 -14.68
N MET A 225 -17.86 -16.74 -15.82
CA MET A 225 -16.90 -16.77 -16.92
C MET A 225 -16.89 -15.44 -17.66
N SER A 226 -15.71 -15.02 -18.10
CA SER A 226 -15.53 -13.86 -18.98
C SER A 226 -14.87 -14.29 -20.28
N VAL A 227 -15.43 -13.84 -21.40
CA VAL A 227 -14.92 -14.10 -22.74
C VAL A 227 -14.68 -12.78 -23.47
N LEU A 228 -13.51 -12.64 -24.06
CA LEU A 228 -13.14 -11.52 -24.90
C LEU A 228 -12.87 -12.02 -26.32
N LEU A 229 -13.72 -11.61 -27.25
CA LEU A 229 -13.60 -11.88 -28.68
C LEU A 229 -13.02 -10.65 -29.36
N THR A 230 -11.84 -10.75 -29.94
CA THR A 230 -11.16 -9.64 -30.62
C THR A 230 -10.51 -10.10 -31.91
N GLY A 231 -10.50 -9.23 -32.93
CA GLY A 231 -9.83 -9.54 -34.18
C GLY A 231 -10.25 -8.66 -35.35
N GLY A 232 -9.75 -9.03 -36.53
CA GLY A 232 -9.98 -8.28 -37.76
C GLY A 232 -9.01 -7.12 -37.95
N GLU A 233 -9.44 -6.08 -38.65
CA GLU A 233 -8.54 -4.98 -39.09
C GLU A 233 -8.28 -3.96 -37.98
N VAL A 234 -9.34 -3.51 -37.31
CA VAL A 234 -9.28 -2.51 -36.24
C VAL A 234 -10.17 -2.97 -35.08
N PRO A 235 -9.71 -3.89 -34.22
CA PRO A 235 -10.52 -4.41 -33.14
C PRO A 235 -10.89 -3.30 -32.15
N HIS A 236 -12.18 -3.16 -31.89
CA HIS A 236 -12.75 -2.24 -30.89
C HIS A 236 -14.01 -2.88 -30.31
N VAL A 237 -14.41 -2.49 -29.11
CA VAL A 237 -15.59 -3.05 -28.45
C VAL A 237 -16.85 -2.67 -29.24
N GLY A 238 -17.53 -3.65 -29.84
CA GLY A 238 -18.78 -3.46 -30.58
C GLY A 238 -20.01 -3.86 -29.78
N ALA A 239 -19.89 -4.86 -28.90
CA ALA A 239 -20.97 -5.29 -28.02
C ALA A 239 -20.48 -6.00 -26.74
N VAL A 240 -21.30 -5.94 -25.69
CA VAL A 240 -21.13 -6.75 -24.47
C VAL A 240 -22.44 -7.47 -24.16
N SER A 241 -22.40 -8.80 -24.14
CA SER A 241 -23.53 -9.68 -23.83
C SER A 241 -23.30 -10.39 -22.50
N LEU A 242 -24.28 -10.36 -21.61
CA LEU A 242 -24.26 -11.02 -20.31
C LEU A 242 -25.40 -12.04 -20.24
N ALA A 243 -25.08 -13.30 -20.00
CA ALA A 243 -26.02 -14.27 -19.45
C ALA A 243 -25.97 -14.17 -17.92
N ASP A 244 -27.09 -13.81 -17.29
CA ASP A 244 -27.18 -13.67 -15.82
C ASP A 244 -27.38 -15.02 -15.10
N GLU A 245 -27.60 -14.99 -13.79
CA GLU A 245 -27.80 -16.18 -12.96
C GLU A 245 -29.02 -17.03 -13.37
N ALA A 246 -30.01 -16.42 -14.04
CA ALA A 246 -31.18 -17.12 -14.57
C ALA A 246 -30.96 -17.61 -16.02
N GLY A 247 -29.81 -17.27 -16.62
CA GLY A 247 -29.53 -17.51 -18.04
C GLY A 247 -30.24 -16.53 -18.97
N GLN A 248 -30.78 -15.43 -18.45
CA GLN A 248 -31.35 -14.37 -19.28
C GLN A 248 -30.20 -13.57 -19.90
N ILE A 249 -30.26 -13.39 -21.22
CA ILE A 249 -29.22 -12.68 -21.97
C ILE A 249 -29.61 -11.20 -22.08
N ARG A 250 -28.68 -10.31 -21.72
CA ARG A 250 -28.79 -8.85 -21.90
C ARG A 250 -27.57 -8.36 -22.67
N THR A 251 -27.79 -7.57 -23.72
CA THR A 251 -26.71 -7.04 -24.54
C THR A 251 -26.73 -5.53 -24.61
N ILE A 252 -25.56 -4.92 -24.50
CA ILE A 252 -25.31 -3.51 -24.81
C ILE A 252 -24.46 -3.51 -26.10
N GLY A 253 -25.07 -3.15 -27.22
CA GLY A 253 -24.40 -2.95 -28.50
C GLY A 253 -24.13 -1.46 -28.76
N LEU A 254 -23.04 -1.15 -29.46
CA LEU A 254 -22.81 0.18 -30.02
C LEU A 254 -23.45 0.30 -31.41
N ASP A 255 -24.00 1.48 -31.73
CA ASP A 255 -24.67 1.70 -33.03
C ASP A 255 -23.71 1.48 -34.21
N GLY A 256 -24.15 0.70 -35.19
CA GLY A 256 -23.35 0.33 -36.37
C GLY A 256 -22.60 -1.00 -36.23
N HIS A 257 -22.61 -1.62 -35.05
CA HIS A 257 -21.96 -2.90 -34.76
C HIS A 257 -22.95 -4.07 -34.83
N LYS A 258 -22.52 -5.21 -35.37
CA LYS A 258 -23.31 -6.46 -35.49
C LYS A 258 -22.83 -7.57 -34.55
N GLU A 259 -21.84 -7.26 -33.71
CA GLU A 259 -21.16 -8.14 -32.79
C GLU A 259 -22.08 -8.67 -31.68
N GLN A 260 -23.24 -8.03 -31.47
CA GLN A 260 -24.30 -8.48 -30.57
C GLN A 260 -24.75 -9.91 -30.87
N VAL A 261 -24.91 -10.28 -32.14
CA VAL A 261 -25.39 -11.62 -32.53
C VAL A 261 -24.41 -12.71 -32.08
N VAL A 262 -23.11 -12.45 -32.21
CA VAL A 262 -22.05 -13.36 -31.79
C VAL A 262 -21.97 -13.41 -30.26
N GLY A 263 -22.00 -12.25 -29.60
CA GLY A 263 -21.95 -12.14 -28.14
C GLY A 263 -23.09 -12.87 -27.45
N GLU A 264 -24.33 -12.70 -27.92
CA GLU A 264 -25.52 -13.34 -27.35
C GLU A 264 -25.45 -14.86 -27.46
N ARG A 265 -25.07 -15.36 -28.65
CA ARG A 265 -24.93 -16.79 -28.88
C ARG A 265 -23.87 -17.39 -27.96
N TRP A 266 -22.69 -16.79 -27.90
CA TRP A 266 -21.60 -17.27 -27.03
C TRP A 266 -22.02 -17.27 -25.55
N ALA A 267 -22.65 -16.19 -25.07
CA ALA A 267 -23.09 -16.09 -23.68
C ALA A 267 -24.10 -17.20 -23.33
N GLY A 268 -25.10 -17.43 -24.19
CA GLY A 268 -26.12 -18.46 -23.98
C GLY A 268 -25.57 -19.88 -24.04
N GLU A 269 -24.69 -20.16 -24.99
CA GLU A 269 -24.10 -21.49 -25.17
C GLU A 269 -23.13 -21.85 -24.03
N LEU A 270 -22.29 -20.91 -23.59
CA LEU A 270 -21.36 -21.13 -22.47
C LEU A 270 -22.09 -21.21 -21.12
N TYR A 271 -23.16 -20.42 -20.94
CA TYR A 271 -24.03 -20.55 -19.77
C TYR A 271 -24.63 -21.96 -19.65
N ARG A 272 -25.00 -22.60 -20.76
CA ARG A 272 -25.55 -23.97 -20.73
C ARG A 272 -24.55 -25.01 -20.21
N ILE A 273 -23.25 -24.76 -20.36
CA ILE A 273 -22.18 -25.63 -19.85
C ILE A 273 -21.97 -25.41 -18.36
N LYS A 274 -21.71 -24.15 -17.94
CA LYS A 274 -21.30 -23.88 -16.56
C LYS A 274 -22.47 -23.67 -15.59
N LYS A 275 -23.64 -23.26 -16.09
CA LYS A 275 -24.80 -22.81 -15.29
C LYS A 275 -24.45 -21.69 -14.31
N GLU A 276 -23.55 -20.80 -14.73
CA GLU A 276 -23.09 -19.63 -13.99
C GLU A 276 -23.06 -18.41 -14.93
N PRO A 277 -23.04 -17.17 -14.39
CA PRO A 277 -23.03 -15.97 -15.21
C PRO A 277 -21.87 -15.94 -16.23
N VAL A 278 -22.18 -15.54 -17.47
CA VAL A 278 -21.18 -15.44 -18.55
C VAL A 278 -21.23 -14.06 -19.18
N SER A 279 -20.10 -13.35 -19.15
CA SER A 279 -19.91 -12.10 -19.89
C SER A 279 -19.12 -12.37 -21.16
N VAL A 280 -19.62 -11.91 -22.30
CA VAL A 280 -18.94 -11.95 -23.60
C VAL A 280 -18.80 -10.53 -24.12
N THR A 281 -17.57 -10.06 -24.23
CA THR A 281 -17.23 -8.79 -24.89
C THR A 281 -16.75 -9.11 -26.31
N ALA A 282 -17.45 -8.58 -27.31
CA ALA A 282 -17.14 -8.81 -28.71
C ALA A 282 -16.68 -7.52 -29.39
N GLY A 283 -15.50 -7.60 -29.99
CA GLY A 283 -14.87 -6.50 -30.71
C GLY A 283 -14.09 -6.98 -31.93
N ILE A 284 -14.84 -7.50 -32.90
CA ILE A 284 -14.31 -8.06 -34.15
C ILE A 284 -14.73 -7.14 -35.28
N HIS A 285 -13.78 -6.55 -35.98
CA HIS A 285 -14.08 -5.56 -37.01
C HIS A 285 -13.47 -5.93 -38.36
N TYR A 286 -14.33 -6.04 -39.36
CA TYR A 286 -13.95 -6.21 -40.76
C TYR A 286 -14.74 -5.21 -41.62
N ASP A 287 -14.02 -4.44 -42.44
CA ASP A 287 -14.64 -3.45 -43.29
C ASP A 287 -15.25 -4.06 -44.56
N LYS A 288 -16.39 -3.51 -44.99
CA LYS A 288 -17.02 -3.74 -46.31
C LYS A 288 -17.23 -5.22 -46.69
N LEU A 289 -17.59 -6.08 -45.72
CA LEU A 289 -17.89 -7.48 -46.00
C LEU A 289 -19.15 -7.66 -46.86
N THR A 290 -19.09 -8.61 -47.81
CA THR A 290 -20.29 -9.11 -48.51
C THR A 290 -21.13 -9.98 -47.58
N LYS A 291 -22.37 -10.34 -47.98
CA LYS A 291 -23.22 -11.24 -47.18
C LYS A 291 -22.56 -12.60 -46.97
N GLU A 292 -21.96 -13.15 -48.02
CA GLU A 292 -21.26 -14.44 -47.97
C GLU A 292 -20.06 -14.39 -47.02
N GLN A 293 -19.35 -13.26 -46.99
CA GLN A 293 -18.22 -13.06 -46.07
C GLN A 293 -18.67 -12.87 -44.62
N ILE A 294 -19.80 -12.20 -44.37
CA ILE A 294 -20.40 -12.11 -43.04
C ILE A 294 -20.80 -13.51 -42.54
N GLU A 295 -21.45 -14.31 -43.38
CA GLU A 295 -21.81 -15.70 -43.05
C GLU A 295 -20.56 -16.53 -42.76
N TYR A 296 -19.49 -16.35 -43.53
CA TYR A 296 -18.21 -17.01 -43.29
C TYR A 296 -17.61 -16.64 -41.92
N VAL A 297 -17.58 -15.36 -41.55
CA VAL A 297 -17.12 -14.90 -40.23
C VAL A 297 -17.97 -15.50 -39.12
N VAL A 298 -19.30 -15.48 -39.26
CA VAL A 298 -20.22 -16.04 -38.25
C VAL A 298 -20.02 -17.55 -38.11
N ASN A 299 -19.78 -18.26 -39.20
CA ASN A 299 -19.49 -19.70 -39.18
C ASN A 299 -18.17 -19.98 -38.47
N GLU A 300 -17.11 -19.23 -38.76
CA GLU A 300 -15.82 -19.38 -38.06
C GLU A 300 -15.98 -19.12 -36.56
N MET A 301 -16.73 -18.08 -36.18
CA MET A 301 -17.02 -17.78 -34.78
C MET A 301 -17.81 -18.89 -34.07
N ASN A 302 -18.61 -19.67 -34.82
CA ASN A 302 -19.28 -20.84 -34.28
C ASN A 302 -18.31 -22.02 -34.13
N GLU A 303 -17.38 -22.21 -35.05
CA GLU A 303 -16.33 -23.23 -34.93
C GLU A 303 -15.43 -22.96 -33.72
N MET A 304 -14.98 -21.71 -33.55
CA MET A 304 -14.24 -21.26 -32.36
C MET A 304 -15.02 -21.52 -31.06
N LEU A 305 -16.33 -21.29 -31.07
CA LEU A 305 -17.19 -21.57 -29.91
C LEU A 305 -17.19 -23.07 -29.57
N GLU A 306 -17.35 -23.95 -30.55
CA GLU A 306 -17.33 -25.39 -30.33
C GLU A 306 -15.96 -25.87 -29.81
N GLU A 307 -14.86 -25.26 -30.25
CA GLU A 307 -13.54 -25.54 -29.68
C GLU A 307 -13.45 -25.12 -28.20
N VAL A 308 -13.90 -23.91 -27.86
CA VAL A 308 -13.98 -23.44 -26.47
C VAL A 308 -14.82 -24.39 -25.62
N LYS A 309 -15.99 -24.81 -26.10
CA LYS A 309 -16.83 -25.79 -25.40
C LYS A 309 -16.11 -27.11 -25.19
N SER A 310 -15.39 -27.62 -26.20
CA SER A 310 -14.61 -28.85 -26.09
C SER A 310 -13.53 -28.73 -25.01
N ILE A 311 -12.81 -27.60 -24.96
CA ILE A 311 -11.79 -27.34 -23.94
C ILE A 311 -12.42 -27.31 -22.54
N LEU A 312 -13.52 -26.59 -22.37
CA LEU A 312 -14.23 -26.48 -21.09
C LEU A 312 -14.77 -27.83 -20.60
N LEU A 313 -15.34 -28.65 -21.49
CA LEU A 313 -15.85 -29.98 -21.16
C LEU A 313 -14.72 -30.95 -20.82
N LYS A 314 -13.58 -30.90 -21.53
CA LYS A 314 -12.40 -31.74 -21.23
C LYS A 314 -11.79 -31.44 -19.86
N HIS A 315 -11.88 -30.19 -19.40
CA HIS A 315 -11.29 -29.75 -18.13
C HIS A 315 -12.35 -29.54 -17.03
N GLN A 316 -13.55 -30.12 -17.18
CA GLN A 316 -14.64 -29.96 -16.23
C GLN A 316 -14.30 -30.49 -14.82
N SER A 317 -13.38 -31.45 -14.71
CA SER A 317 -12.84 -31.95 -13.45
C SER A 317 -11.85 -30.99 -12.77
N ASP A 318 -11.06 -30.23 -13.56
CA ASP A 318 -10.10 -29.22 -13.08
C ASP A 318 -10.81 -27.88 -12.75
N LEU A 319 -12.02 -27.70 -13.28
CA LEU A 319 -12.88 -26.55 -12.99
C LEU A 319 -13.66 -26.68 -11.67
N GLY A 320 -13.63 -27.86 -11.02
CA GLY A 320 -14.24 -28.13 -9.71
C GLY A 320 -13.23 -28.45 -8.60
N GLY A 321 -11.93 -28.42 -8.87
CA GLY A 321 -10.86 -28.74 -7.93
C GLY A 321 -9.56 -28.07 -8.35
N SER A 322 -8.74 -27.64 -7.36
CA SER A 322 -7.54 -26.84 -7.59
C SER A 322 -6.58 -27.47 -8.62
N CYS A 323 -6.50 -26.94 -9.84
CA CYS A 323 -5.52 -27.36 -10.85
C CYS A 323 -5.12 -26.22 -11.82
N LEU A 324 -3.83 -25.87 -11.71
CA LEU A 324 -2.83 -25.46 -12.73
C LEU A 324 -3.16 -24.37 -13.78
N GLU A 325 -2.34 -23.32 -13.79
CA GLU A 325 -2.07 -22.51 -14.98
C GLU A 325 -1.44 -23.40 -16.06
N ARG A 326 -2.06 -23.46 -17.24
CA ARG A 326 -1.44 -23.96 -18.45
C ARG A 326 -1.75 -22.97 -19.57
N ASP A 327 -0.72 -22.30 -20.07
CA ASP A 327 -0.81 -21.55 -21.31
C ASP A 327 -0.98 -22.53 -22.48
N TYR A 328 -2.21 -22.86 -22.83
CA TYR A 328 -2.49 -23.59 -24.07
C TYR A 328 -2.50 -22.60 -25.22
N THR A 329 -1.40 -22.54 -25.97
CA THR A 329 -1.37 -22.01 -27.34
C THR A 329 -1.55 -23.19 -28.29
N MET A 330 -2.76 -23.38 -28.80
CA MET A 330 -3.01 -24.34 -29.88
C MET A 330 -2.65 -23.66 -31.21
N GLU A 331 -1.37 -23.63 -31.55
CA GLU A 331 -0.99 -23.54 -32.97
C GLU A 331 -1.24 -24.91 -33.59
N ARG A 332 -1.79 -24.95 -34.80
CA ARG A 332 -1.96 -26.21 -35.54
C ARG A 332 -0.58 -26.89 -35.69
N GLY A 333 -0.34 -27.88 -34.84
CA GLY A 333 0.82 -28.76 -34.89
C GLY A 333 2.05 -28.22 -34.15
N VAL A 334 2.13 -28.52 -32.85
CA VAL A 334 3.28 -29.06 -32.09
C VAL A 334 3.04 -28.69 -30.62
N ILE A 335 2.79 -29.71 -29.79
CA ILE A 335 2.77 -29.58 -28.33
C ILE A 335 4.24 -29.53 -27.89
N GLN A 336 4.72 -28.37 -27.40
CA GLN A 336 5.90 -28.37 -26.56
C GLN A 336 5.47 -28.53 -25.09
N ILE A 337 6.00 -29.58 -24.46
CA ILE A 337 5.80 -29.97 -23.07
C ILE A 337 6.69 -29.10 -22.18
#